data_AF-A0AAE0MXK5-F1
#
_entry.id   AF-A0AAE0MXK5-F1
#
_cell.length_a   1.000
_cell.length_b   1.000
_cell.length_c   1.000
_cell.angle_alpha   90.00
_cell.angle_beta   90.00
_cell.angle_gamma   90.00
#
_symmetry.space_group_name_H-M   'P 1'
#
loop_
_entity.id
_entity.type
_entity.pdbx_description
1 polymer ?
#
loop_
_entity_poly.entity_id
_entity_poly.type
_entity_poly.pdbx_seq_one_letter_code
_entity_poly.pdbx_strand_id
1 'polypeptide(L)'
;MARFRPQHAQKRIFRFAGNDTDYYPAGPGGGCIYSGPFVNMTVRLGPLSPQARPAPAANPLPNGMGDNPRCVRRDITNYLSSRFTRTEDMVTLIADSSDILTFQDRMQAVTARPWEVADTYKPAEHGGMPLMGVHAGGHQTIGGDPGGDFFTSPNDPAFFNHHAGIDRTWAIWQWLDLENRTEQIGGGTSMFDPVNSPRQKLDNLVDLGVVGDRVWRIRDLVSTVDGPFCYTYE
;
A
#
# COMPACT_ATOMS: atom_id res chain seq x y z
N MET A 1 -1.24 -20.55 10.46
CA MET A 1 -1.67 -20.37 11.88
C MET A 1 -0.47 -20.01 12.73
N ALA A 2 -0.24 -18.72 13.00
CA ALA A 2 0.74 -18.31 14.00
C ALA A 2 0.16 -18.56 15.39
N ARG A 3 0.85 -19.35 16.22
CA ARG A 3 0.45 -19.64 17.59
C ARG A 3 1.09 -18.62 18.53
N PHE A 4 0.27 -17.93 19.31
CA PHE A 4 0.72 -17.07 20.40
C PHE A 4 0.65 -17.85 21.72
N ARG A 5 1.69 -17.77 22.58
CA ARG A 5 1.68 -18.35 23.93
C ARG A 5 1.26 -17.29 24.96
N PRO A 6 0.39 -17.60 25.93
CA PRO A 6 0.23 -16.81 27.13
C PRO A 6 1.34 -17.20 28.13
N GLN A 7 2.02 -16.22 28.72
CA GLN A 7 2.89 -16.46 29.89
C GLN A 7 2.33 -15.70 31.09
N HIS A 8 1.98 -16.46 32.14
CA HIS A 8 1.60 -15.92 33.43
C HIS A 8 2.84 -15.58 34.27
N ALA A 9 2.78 -14.36 34.83
CA ALA A 9 3.34 -13.92 36.11
C ALA A 9 4.86 -13.76 36.24
N GLN A 10 5.34 -12.56 35.90
CA GLN A 10 6.06 -11.73 36.88
C GLN A 10 5.84 -10.24 36.59
N LYS A 11 5.48 -9.51 37.65
CA LYS A 11 5.07 -8.10 37.68
C LYS A 11 6.19 -7.17 37.19
N ARG A 12 6.05 -6.68 35.95
CA ARG A 12 6.22 -5.28 35.52
C ARG A 12 5.86 -5.22 34.04
N ILE A 13 4.57 -5.02 33.81
CA ILE A 13 3.97 -4.86 32.49
C ILE A 13 4.51 -3.55 31.91
N PHE A 14 5.59 -3.61 31.14
CA PHE A 14 5.77 -2.68 30.03
C PHE A 14 4.89 -3.20 28.88
N ARG A 15 3.57 -3.01 29.04
CA ARG A 15 2.69 -2.81 27.88
C ARG A 15 3.19 -1.51 27.29
N PHE A 16 3.98 -1.57 26.23
CA PHE A 16 3.92 -0.50 25.26
C PHE A 16 2.52 -0.64 24.64
N ALA A 17 1.52 -0.03 25.28
CA ALA A 17 0.33 0.36 24.56
C ALA A 17 0.84 1.29 23.47
N GLY A 18 0.93 0.78 22.24
CA GLY A 18 1.13 1.66 21.09
C GLY A 18 -0.03 2.64 21.13
N ASN A 19 0.27 3.93 21.28
CA ASN A 19 -0.73 4.94 21.02
C ASN A 19 -1.25 4.69 19.61
N ASP A 20 -2.58 4.78 19.45
CA ASP A 20 -3.26 4.66 18.16
C ASP A 20 -2.48 5.37 17.06
N THR A 21 -2.50 4.82 15.85
CA THR A 21 -2.14 5.65 14.69
C THR A 21 -3.15 6.79 14.61
N ASP A 22 -2.82 7.89 13.93
CA ASP A 22 -3.75 9.03 13.81
C ASP A 22 -5.09 8.65 13.14
N TYR A 23 -5.17 7.45 12.54
CA TYR A 23 -6.30 7.01 11.73
C TYR A 23 -6.99 5.75 12.27
N TYR A 24 -6.29 4.80 12.90
CA TYR A 24 -6.87 3.52 13.32
C TYR A 24 -6.19 2.93 14.58
N PRO A 25 -6.89 2.05 15.32
CA PRO A 25 -6.35 1.45 16.54
C PRO A 25 -5.09 0.64 16.30
N ALA A 26 -4.15 0.72 17.24
CA ALA A 26 -2.93 -0.10 17.20
C ALA A 26 -3.24 -1.60 17.23
N GLY A 27 -2.43 -2.39 16.55
CA GLY A 27 -2.47 -3.84 16.61
C GLY A 27 -1.85 -4.39 17.91
N PRO A 28 -1.71 -5.72 18.03
CA PRO A 28 -1.08 -6.37 19.18
C PRO A 28 0.45 -6.35 19.12
N GLY A 29 1.06 -5.70 18.11
CA GLY A 29 2.50 -5.69 17.84
C GLY A 29 3.15 -4.33 18.09
N GLY A 30 3.84 -3.81 17.08
CA GLY A 30 4.50 -2.48 17.08
C GLY A 30 6.02 -2.51 17.25
N GLY A 31 6.58 -3.63 17.71
CA GLY A 31 8.02 -3.85 17.87
C GLY A 31 8.68 -4.54 16.68
N CYS A 32 9.98 -4.84 16.81
CA CYS A 32 10.72 -5.62 15.83
C CYS A 32 10.07 -7.00 15.61
N ILE A 33 10.10 -7.50 14.39
CA ILE A 33 9.77 -8.89 14.12
C ILE A 33 10.73 -9.80 14.91
N TYR A 34 10.19 -10.85 15.55
CA TYR A 34 10.94 -11.69 16.49
C TYR A 34 11.11 -13.14 15.99
N SER A 35 10.57 -13.49 14.83
CA SER A 35 10.65 -14.82 14.25
C SER A 35 10.44 -14.79 12.73
N GLY A 36 10.70 -15.92 12.08
CA GLY A 36 10.58 -16.07 10.63
C GLY A 36 11.85 -15.67 9.87
N PRO A 37 11.83 -15.80 8.54
CA PRO A 37 13.04 -15.68 7.70
C PRO A 37 13.64 -14.27 7.69
N PHE A 38 12.86 -13.25 8.06
CA PHE A 38 13.27 -11.85 8.02
C PHE A 38 13.72 -11.30 9.37
N VAL A 39 13.80 -12.11 10.44
CA VAL A 39 14.14 -11.63 11.80
C VAL A 39 15.44 -10.82 11.87
N ASN A 40 16.41 -11.13 11.00
CA ASN A 40 17.71 -10.45 10.92
C ASN A 40 17.80 -9.44 9.76
N MET A 41 16.68 -9.14 9.08
CA MET A 41 16.65 -8.14 8.02
C MET A 41 16.88 -6.75 8.62
N THR A 42 17.78 -5.98 7.99
CA THR A 42 18.08 -4.61 8.37
C THR A 42 17.48 -3.65 7.34
N VAL A 43 16.57 -2.79 7.79
CA VAL A 43 16.09 -1.63 7.04
C VAL A 43 17.17 -0.56 7.11
N ARG A 44 17.60 -0.03 5.96
CA ARG A 44 18.67 0.98 5.90
C ARG A 44 18.21 2.36 5.45
N LEU A 45 17.16 2.45 4.64
CA LEU A 45 16.64 3.73 4.14
C LEU A 45 15.42 4.18 4.93
N GLY A 46 15.02 5.44 4.72
CA GLY A 46 13.92 6.07 5.43
C GLY A 46 14.21 6.25 6.93
N PRO A 47 13.17 6.55 7.73
CA PRO A 47 11.79 6.83 7.31
C PRO A 47 11.68 8.16 6.55
N LEU A 48 10.57 8.37 5.84
CA LEU A 48 10.25 9.67 5.20
C LEU A 48 8.83 10.16 5.53
N SER A 49 7.87 9.25 5.66
CA SER A 49 6.51 9.56 6.10
C SER A 49 5.92 8.39 6.92
N PRO A 50 6.46 8.14 8.13
CA PRO A 50 6.08 6.97 8.90
C PRO A 50 4.76 7.20 9.65
N GLN A 51 3.81 6.28 9.52
CA GLN A 51 2.59 6.27 10.33
C GLN A 51 2.75 5.50 11.65
N ALA A 52 3.82 4.72 11.80
CA ALA A 52 4.08 3.94 13.02
C ALA A 52 4.16 4.81 14.28
N ARG A 53 3.65 4.26 15.40
CA ARG A 53 3.71 4.87 16.72
C ARG A 53 4.35 3.88 17.73
N PRO A 54 5.39 4.30 18.49
CA PRO A 54 6.18 5.51 18.28
C PRO A 54 6.89 5.48 16.91
N ALA A 55 7.10 6.67 16.34
CA ALA A 55 7.79 6.82 15.07
C ALA A 55 9.24 6.28 15.16
N PRO A 56 9.77 5.66 14.09
CA PRO A 56 11.17 5.29 14.02
C PRO A 56 12.09 6.51 14.07
N ALA A 57 13.36 6.28 14.40
CA ALA A 57 14.37 7.34 14.41
C ALA A 57 14.45 8.01 13.03
N ALA A 58 14.47 9.34 13.02
CA ALA A 58 14.56 10.12 11.79
C ALA A 58 15.83 9.76 11.00
N ASN A 59 15.72 9.75 9.67
CA ASN A 59 16.88 9.54 8.81
C ASN A 59 17.87 10.70 8.98
N PRO A 60 19.20 10.45 8.97
CA PRO A 60 20.20 11.52 9.04
C PRO A 60 20.16 12.47 7.84
N LEU A 61 19.60 12.04 6.70
CA LEU A 61 19.35 12.89 5.54
C LEU A 61 17.84 13.19 5.41
N PRO A 62 17.44 14.46 5.19
CA PRO A 62 16.02 14.84 5.08
C PRO A 62 15.26 14.15 3.94
N ASN A 63 15.96 13.65 2.92
CA ASN A 63 15.38 12.94 1.80
C ASN A 63 15.19 11.42 2.06
N GLY A 64 15.51 10.93 3.25
CA GLY A 64 15.38 9.51 3.60
C GLY A 64 16.46 8.59 3.01
N MET A 65 17.50 9.14 2.37
CA MET A 65 18.52 8.37 1.64
C MET A 65 19.79 8.07 2.45
N GLY A 66 19.91 8.56 3.69
CA GLY A 66 21.05 8.26 4.55
C GLY A 66 20.97 6.85 5.12
N ASP A 67 22.11 6.23 5.41
CA ASP A 67 22.15 4.93 6.09
C ASP A 67 21.60 5.06 7.53
N ASN A 68 20.48 4.40 7.79
CA ASN A 68 19.72 4.42 9.04
C ASN A 68 19.32 2.99 9.44
N PRO A 69 20.31 2.15 9.84
CA PRO A 69 20.10 0.73 10.08
C PRO A 69 19.19 0.47 11.28
N ARG A 70 18.12 -0.28 11.08
CA ARG A 70 17.17 -0.70 12.12
C ARG A 70 16.42 -1.99 11.75
N CYS A 71 15.75 -2.60 12.72
CA CYS A 71 14.94 -3.80 12.48
C CYS A 71 13.65 -3.47 11.71
N VAL A 72 13.08 -4.46 11.02
CA VAL A 72 11.70 -4.38 10.54
C VAL A 72 10.75 -4.47 11.73
N ARG A 73 9.81 -3.53 11.86
CA ARG A 73 8.74 -3.51 12.87
C ARG A 73 7.40 -3.78 12.20
N ARG A 74 6.53 -4.56 12.85
CA ARG A 74 5.16 -4.81 12.35
C ARG A 74 4.13 -4.67 13.45
N ASP A 75 2.97 -4.15 13.10
CA ASP A 75 1.82 -4.02 13.99
C ASP A 75 0.54 -4.52 13.30
N ILE A 76 0.52 -5.82 13.04
CA ILE A 76 -0.51 -6.43 12.17
C ILE A 76 -1.88 -6.33 12.83
N THR A 77 -2.82 -5.67 12.17
CA THR A 77 -4.18 -5.45 12.68
C THR A 77 -5.24 -6.08 11.78
N ASN A 78 -6.28 -6.65 12.37
CA ASN A 78 -7.46 -7.10 11.62
C ASN A 78 -8.51 -5.99 11.45
N TYR A 79 -8.31 -4.83 12.11
CA TYR A 79 -9.27 -3.73 12.09
C TYR A 79 -9.48 -3.17 10.68
N LEU A 80 -8.39 -2.93 9.97
CA LEU A 80 -8.43 -2.42 8.59
C LEU A 80 -8.78 -3.52 7.60
N SER A 81 -8.20 -4.70 7.75
CA SER A 81 -8.44 -5.81 6.82
C SER A 81 -9.90 -6.27 6.83
N SER A 82 -10.60 -6.17 7.96
CA SER A 82 -12.02 -6.48 8.06
C SER A 82 -12.94 -5.39 7.51
N ARG A 83 -12.41 -4.27 7.00
CA ARG A 83 -13.17 -3.11 6.54
C ARG A 83 -12.88 -2.71 5.10
N PHE A 84 -11.65 -2.92 4.63
CA PHE A 84 -11.19 -2.36 3.36
C PHE A 84 -10.47 -3.36 2.45
N THR A 85 -10.17 -4.57 2.91
CA THR A 85 -9.40 -5.56 2.13
C THR A 85 -10.06 -6.94 2.12
N ARG A 86 -11.38 -7.00 2.27
CA ARG A 86 -12.17 -8.24 2.14
C ARG A 86 -12.36 -8.57 0.67
N THR A 87 -12.73 -9.83 0.40
CA THR A 87 -13.09 -10.26 -0.96
C THR A 87 -14.20 -9.40 -1.55
N GLU A 88 -15.22 -9.04 -0.76
CA GLU A 88 -16.30 -8.15 -1.22
C GLU A 88 -15.79 -6.76 -1.61
N ASP A 89 -14.79 -6.23 -0.92
CA ASP A 89 -14.20 -4.92 -1.22
C ASP A 89 -13.46 -4.97 -2.58
N MET A 90 -12.73 -6.07 -2.86
CA MET A 90 -12.09 -6.30 -4.16
C MET A 90 -13.10 -6.51 -5.30
N VAL A 91 -14.15 -7.31 -5.07
CA VAL A 91 -15.20 -7.55 -6.07
C VAL A 91 -15.93 -6.25 -6.40
N THR A 92 -16.25 -5.44 -5.38
CA THR A 92 -16.92 -4.14 -5.54
C THR A 92 -16.03 -3.16 -6.29
N LEU A 93 -14.72 -3.13 -5.99
CA LEU A 93 -13.75 -2.34 -6.74
C LEU A 93 -13.71 -2.72 -8.23
N ILE A 94 -13.69 -4.02 -8.55
CA ILE A 94 -13.63 -4.52 -9.94
C ILE A 94 -14.96 -4.27 -10.68
N ALA A 95 -16.09 -4.62 -10.07
CA ALA A 95 -17.39 -4.60 -10.73
C ALA A 95 -17.94 -3.18 -10.92
N ASP A 96 -17.73 -2.30 -9.94
CA ASP A 96 -18.37 -0.99 -9.90
C ASP A 96 -17.45 0.14 -10.41
N SER A 97 -16.30 -0.19 -11.02
CA SER A 97 -15.42 0.81 -11.62
C SER A 97 -15.48 0.73 -13.13
N SER A 98 -16.14 1.72 -13.75
CA SER A 98 -16.36 1.78 -15.20
C SER A 98 -15.12 2.10 -16.03
N ASP A 99 -14.17 2.80 -15.42
CA ASP A 99 -13.00 3.36 -16.08
C ASP A 99 -11.78 3.36 -15.14
N ILE A 100 -10.60 3.55 -15.72
CA ILE A 100 -9.33 3.51 -15.00
C ILE A 100 -9.22 4.57 -13.89
N LEU A 101 -9.81 5.76 -14.05
CA LEU A 101 -9.74 6.81 -13.04
C LEU A 101 -10.51 6.40 -11.78
N THR A 102 -11.75 5.94 -11.98
CA THR A 102 -12.57 5.44 -10.88
C THR A 102 -11.92 4.24 -10.20
N PHE A 103 -11.40 3.29 -10.99
CA PHE A 103 -10.75 2.08 -10.48
C PHE A 103 -9.52 2.41 -9.64
N GLN A 104 -8.57 3.19 -10.19
CA GLN A 104 -7.33 3.49 -9.49
C GLN A 104 -7.58 4.34 -8.25
N ASP A 105 -8.48 5.33 -8.30
CA ASP A 105 -8.71 6.24 -7.17
C ASP A 105 -9.37 5.48 -6.00
N ARG A 106 -10.32 4.58 -6.28
CA ARG A 106 -10.93 3.69 -5.26
C ARG A 106 -9.95 2.66 -4.71
N MET A 107 -9.10 2.09 -5.56
CA MET A 107 -8.07 1.14 -5.14
C MET A 107 -7.09 1.75 -4.13
N GLN A 108 -6.67 3.00 -4.36
CA GLN A 108 -5.63 3.67 -3.58
C GLN A 108 -6.06 4.20 -2.21
N ALA A 109 -7.33 4.61 -2.07
CA ALA A 109 -7.73 5.78 -1.29
C ALA A 109 -7.16 5.89 0.15
N VAL A 110 -6.22 6.79 0.43
CA VAL A 110 -6.30 7.79 1.55
C VAL A 110 -6.19 9.20 0.97
N THR A 111 -6.26 9.28 -0.35
CA THR A 111 -5.85 10.42 -1.16
C THR A 111 -6.64 10.48 -2.47
N ALA A 112 -7.72 9.69 -2.58
CA ALA A 112 -8.66 9.83 -3.68
C ALA A 112 -9.23 11.25 -3.63
N ARG A 113 -9.39 11.87 -4.79
CA ARG A 113 -10.09 13.15 -4.95
C ARG A 113 -11.44 13.03 -4.24
N PRO A 114 -11.65 13.70 -3.09
CA PRO A 114 -12.79 13.38 -2.22
C PRO A 114 -14.15 13.49 -2.92
N TRP A 115 -14.25 14.36 -3.93
CA TRP A 115 -15.44 14.56 -4.75
C TRP A 115 -15.75 13.42 -5.73
N GLU A 116 -14.78 12.57 -6.08
CA GLU A 116 -15.00 11.47 -7.04
C GLU A 116 -15.49 10.19 -6.37
N VAL A 117 -15.25 10.06 -5.07
CA VAL A 117 -15.72 8.92 -4.26
C VAL A 117 -16.84 9.30 -3.29
N ALA A 118 -17.26 10.57 -3.24
CA ALA A 118 -18.22 11.11 -2.27
C ALA A 118 -19.56 10.34 -2.24
N ASP A 119 -20.06 9.93 -3.41
CA ASP A 119 -21.32 9.19 -3.50
C ASP A 119 -21.15 7.66 -3.35
N THR A 120 -19.90 7.18 -3.29
CA THR A 120 -19.57 5.75 -3.22
C THR A 120 -19.22 5.27 -1.82
N TYR A 121 -18.95 6.19 -0.89
CA TYR A 121 -18.52 5.86 0.47
C TYR A 121 -19.03 6.88 1.48
N LYS A 122 -19.62 6.40 2.58
CA LYS A 122 -20.15 7.23 3.66
C LYS A 122 -19.32 7.05 4.93
N PRO A 123 -18.40 7.99 5.26
CA PRO A 123 -17.52 7.87 6.43
C PRO A 123 -18.26 7.63 7.75
N ALA A 124 -19.47 8.18 7.89
CA ALA A 124 -20.31 8.01 9.09
C ALA A 124 -20.63 6.53 9.39
N GLU A 125 -20.76 5.69 8.36
CA GLU A 125 -21.01 4.24 8.50
C GLU A 125 -19.75 3.47 8.95
N HIS A 126 -18.58 4.12 8.89
CA HIS A 126 -17.26 3.56 9.20
C HIS A 126 -16.57 4.31 10.36
N GLY A 127 -17.34 4.85 11.30
CA GLY A 127 -16.80 5.54 12.48
C GLY A 127 -16.07 6.85 12.15
N GLY A 128 -16.42 7.48 11.03
CA GLY A 128 -15.81 8.73 10.57
C GLY A 128 -14.51 8.54 9.79
N MET A 129 -14.03 7.30 9.59
CA MET A 129 -12.79 7.06 8.86
C MET A 129 -12.95 7.33 7.36
N PRO A 130 -11.94 7.94 6.69
CA PRO A 130 -11.94 8.04 5.24
C PRO A 130 -11.85 6.64 4.62
N LEU A 131 -12.33 6.51 3.38
CA LEU A 131 -12.10 5.31 2.58
C LEU A 131 -10.58 5.07 2.52
N MET A 132 -10.12 3.86 2.86
CA MET A 132 -8.71 3.43 2.84
C MET A 132 -8.32 2.69 1.53
N GLY A 133 -9.29 2.21 0.75
CA GLY A 133 -9.03 1.37 -0.43
C GLY A 133 -8.30 0.05 -0.12
N VAL A 134 -8.21 -0.84 -1.09
CA VAL A 134 -7.50 -2.13 -0.92
C VAL A 134 -5.98 -1.95 -0.86
N HIS A 135 -5.43 -0.89 -1.48
CA HIS A 135 -4.00 -0.57 -1.48
C HIS A 135 -3.54 0.00 -0.14
N ALA A 136 -4.03 1.18 0.26
CA ALA A 136 -3.59 1.76 1.53
C ALA A 136 -4.08 0.92 2.73
N GLY A 137 -5.27 0.32 2.65
CA GLY A 137 -5.71 -0.67 3.64
C GLY A 137 -4.76 -1.87 3.77
N GLY A 138 -4.19 -2.37 2.67
CA GLY A 138 -3.21 -3.45 2.67
C GLY A 138 -1.89 -3.08 3.33
N HIS A 139 -1.31 -1.92 2.97
CA HIS A 139 -0.10 -1.39 3.62
C HIS A 139 -0.29 -1.20 5.12
N GLN A 140 -1.38 -0.53 5.51
CA GLN A 140 -1.63 -0.20 6.91
C GLN A 140 -2.08 -1.40 7.76
N THR A 141 -2.59 -2.47 7.14
CA THR A 141 -2.84 -3.76 7.83
C THR A 141 -1.54 -4.39 8.33
N ILE A 142 -0.43 -4.24 7.59
CA ILE A 142 0.91 -4.67 8.04
C ILE A 142 1.46 -3.68 9.06
N GLY A 143 1.30 -2.38 8.77
CA GLY A 143 1.68 -1.27 9.62
C GLY A 143 3.17 -1.28 9.97
N GLY A 144 3.51 -0.68 11.11
CA GLY A 144 4.89 -0.65 11.61
C GLY A 144 5.84 0.12 10.69
N ASP A 145 7.13 -0.27 10.72
CA ASP A 145 8.21 0.39 10.01
C ASP A 145 9.02 -0.67 9.25
N PRO A 146 9.08 -0.61 7.91
CA PRO A 146 8.65 0.50 7.06
C PRO A 146 7.27 0.28 6.41
N GLY A 147 6.54 -0.79 6.75
CA GLY A 147 5.27 -1.15 6.09
C GLY A 147 4.18 -0.05 6.15
N GLY A 148 4.16 0.74 7.23
CA GLY A 148 3.27 1.89 7.37
C GLY A 148 3.84 3.24 6.88
N ASP A 149 5.00 3.26 6.22
CA ASP A 149 5.61 4.49 5.67
C ASP A 149 5.31 4.62 4.18
N PHE A 150 4.72 5.76 3.77
CA PHE A 150 4.23 5.97 2.41
C PHE A 150 5.31 5.84 1.33
N PHE A 151 6.55 6.25 1.62
CA PHE A 151 7.63 6.28 0.63
C PHE A 151 8.57 5.08 0.75
N THR A 152 8.72 4.54 1.96
CA THR A 152 9.72 3.49 2.24
C THR A 152 9.12 2.10 2.44
N SER A 153 7.81 1.93 2.24
CA SER A 153 7.12 0.63 2.30
C SER A 153 7.74 -0.53 1.51
N PRO A 154 8.44 -0.34 0.36
CA PRO A 154 9.13 -1.45 -0.32
C PRO A 154 10.23 -2.13 0.51
N ASN A 155 10.68 -1.50 1.60
CA ASN A 155 11.64 -2.10 2.53
C ASN A 155 11.00 -3.16 3.46
N ASP A 156 9.68 -3.33 3.49
CA ASP A 156 9.02 -4.49 4.12
C ASP A 156 8.80 -5.58 3.05
N PRO A 157 9.28 -6.83 3.25
CA PRO A 157 9.10 -7.91 2.28
C PRO A 157 7.66 -8.22 1.87
N ALA A 158 6.67 -7.86 2.70
CA ALA A 158 5.25 -8.04 2.39
C ALA A 158 4.76 -7.09 1.27
N PHE A 159 5.51 -6.02 0.96
CA PHE A 159 5.22 -5.09 -0.14
C PHE A 159 4.98 -5.83 -1.46
N PHE A 160 5.86 -6.78 -1.80
CA PHE A 160 5.79 -7.49 -3.08
C PHE A 160 4.56 -8.39 -3.19
N ASN A 161 4.17 -9.06 -2.10
CA ASN A 161 2.94 -9.85 -2.09
C ASN A 161 1.69 -8.97 -2.12
N HIS A 162 1.73 -7.83 -1.42
CA HIS A 162 0.66 -6.85 -1.47
C HIS A 162 0.46 -6.31 -2.89
N HIS A 163 1.53 -5.87 -3.55
CA HIS A 163 1.48 -5.34 -4.91
C HIS A 163 1.20 -6.41 -5.97
N ALA A 164 1.57 -7.68 -5.75
CA ALA A 164 1.09 -8.77 -6.60
C ALA A 164 -0.44 -8.94 -6.49
N GLY A 165 -1.03 -8.72 -5.30
CA GLY A 165 -2.48 -8.68 -5.13
C GLY A 165 -3.12 -7.49 -5.84
N ILE A 166 -2.48 -6.32 -5.81
CA ILE A 166 -2.90 -5.12 -6.54
C ILE A 166 -2.91 -5.35 -8.04
N ASP A 167 -1.80 -5.86 -8.59
CA ASP A 167 -1.68 -6.15 -10.02
C ASP A 167 -2.68 -7.22 -10.45
N ARG A 168 -2.89 -8.27 -9.65
CA ARG A 168 -3.94 -9.26 -9.90
C ARG A 168 -5.33 -8.64 -9.97
N THR A 169 -5.67 -7.75 -9.05
CA THR A 169 -6.96 -7.05 -9.05
C THR A 169 -7.12 -6.17 -10.29
N TRP A 170 -6.05 -5.49 -10.72
CA TRP A 170 -6.04 -4.68 -11.94
C TRP A 170 -6.15 -5.53 -13.21
N ALA A 171 -5.39 -6.62 -13.31
CA ALA A 171 -5.44 -7.55 -14.43
C ALA A 171 -6.85 -8.15 -14.59
N ILE A 172 -7.49 -8.59 -13.50
CA ILE A 172 -8.88 -9.08 -13.55
C ILE A 172 -9.83 -7.98 -14.05
N TRP A 173 -9.67 -6.74 -13.59
CA TRP A 173 -10.49 -5.62 -14.08
C TRP A 173 -10.28 -5.38 -15.58
N GLN A 174 -9.06 -5.45 -16.10
CA GLN A 174 -8.79 -5.34 -17.54
C GLN A 174 -9.40 -6.52 -18.32
N TRP A 175 -9.28 -7.75 -17.82
CA TRP A 175 -9.75 -8.96 -18.50
C TRP A 175 -11.26 -9.02 -18.73
N LEU A 176 -12.05 -8.25 -17.97
CA LEU A 176 -13.50 -8.15 -18.19
C LEU A 176 -13.87 -7.42 -19.49
N ASP A 177 -12.97 -6.61 -20.04
CA ASP A 177 -13.18 -5.86 -21.30
C ASP A 177 -11.83 -5.41 -21.89
N LEU A 178 -11.05 -6.38 -22.37
CA LEU A 178 -9.67 -6.17 -22.84
C LEU A 178 -9.56 -5.06 -23.88
N GLU A 179 -10.48 -5.02 -24.85
CA GLU A 179 -10.47 -4.07 -25.96
C GLU A 179 -10.56 -2.63 -25.45
N ASN A 180 -11.42 -2.38 -24.46
CA ASN A 180 -11.64 -1.03 -23.97
C ASN A 180 -10.83 -0.68 -22.72
N ARG A 181 -10.25 -1.65 -22.00
CA ARG A 181 -9.60 -1.42 -20.68
C ARG A 181 -8.07 -1.54 -20.69
N THR A 182 -7.48 -2.33 -21.58
CA THR A 182 -6.04 -2.61 -21.54
C THR A 182 -5.22 -1.33 -21.63
N GLU A 183 -5.53 -0.46 -22.58
CA GLU A 183 -4.80 0.80 -22.80
C GLU A 183 -5.45 2.02 -22.15
N GLN A 184 -6.42 1.84 -21.23
CA GLN A 184 -6.97 2.99 -20.52
C GLN A 184 -5.92 3.64 -19.63
N ILE A 185 -5.81 4.95 -19.77
CA ILE A 185 -4.93 5.75 -18.92
C ILE A 185 -5.67 7.00 -18.45
N GLY A 186 -5.45 7.33 -17.17
CA GLY A 186 -6.10 8.45 -16.50
C GLY A 186 -5.15 9.10 -15.49
N GLY A 187 -5.55 10.27 -15.02
CA GLY A 187 -4.80 11.07 -14.05
C GLY A 187 -3.78 12.00 -14.70
N GLY A 188 -3.17 12.82 -13.86
CA GLY A 188 -2.05 13.67 -14.23
C GLY A 188 -0.70 13.03 -13.93
N THR A 189 0.37 13.64 -14.44
CA THR A 189 1.75 13.15 -14.30
C THR A 189 2.36 13.46 -12.92
N SER A 190 1.62 14.11 -12.03
CA SER A 190 2.07 14.50 -10.69
C SER A 190 1.18 13.86 -9.62
N MET A 191 1.77 13.49 -8.49
CA MET A 191 1.06 12.93 -7.33
C MET A 191 -0.13 13.82 -6.95
N PHE A 192 -1.29 13.19 -6.72
CA PHE A 192 -2.58 13.82 -6.41
C PHE A 192 -3.19 14.71 -7.51
N ASP A 193 -2.62 14.71 -8.71
CA ASP A 193 -3.16 15.40 -9.89
C ASP A 193 -3.57 16.87 -9.59
N PRO A 194 -2.63 17.72 -9.11
CA PRO A 194 -2.93 19.10 -8.78
C PRO A 194 -3.44 19.88 -10.01
N VAL A 195 -4.09 21.03 -9.77
CA VAL A 195 -4.58 21.90 -10.84
C VAL A 195 -3.45 22.19 -11.84
N ASN A 196 -3.75 22.01 -13.13
CA ASN A 196 -2.82 22.14 -14.26
C ASN A 196 -1.74 21.05 -14.38
N SER A 197 -1.86 19.93 -13.65
CA SER A 197 -1.02 18.75 -13.89
C SER A 197 -1.18 18.26 -15.35
N PRO A 198 -0.09 18.06 -16.10
CA PRO A 198 -0.15 17.47 -17.44
C PRO A 198 -0.86 16.12 -17.38
N ARG A 199 -1.72 15.82 -18.36
CA ARG A 199 -2.41 14.52 -18.42
C ARG A 199 -1.44 13.40 -18.79
N GLN A 200 -1.55 12.29 -18.07
CA GLN A 200 -0.78 11.08 -18.36
C GLN A 200 -1.16 10.52 -19.74
N LYS A 201 -0.16 9.99 -20.46
CA LYS A 201 -0.28 9.38 -21.78
C LYS A 201 0.49 8.06 -21.79
N LEU A 202 0.07 7.15 -22.66
CA LEU A 202 0.73 5.85 -22.86
C LEU A 202 2.20 5.98 -23.33
N ASP A 203 2.58 7.11 -23.94
CA ASP A 203 3.95 7.40 -24.34
C ASP A 203 4.82 8.03 -23.25
N ASN A 204 4.27 8.32 -22.07
CA ASN A 204 5.09 8.74 -20.95
C ASN A 204 6.02 7.60 -20.51
N LEU A 205 7.18 7.98 -19.99
CA LEU A 205 8.25 7.06 -19.61
C LEU A 205 8.12 6.64 -18.15
N VAL A 206 8.46 5.39 -17.88
CA VAL A 206 8.65 4.82 -16.55
C VAL A 206 10.13 4.46 -16.41
N ASP A 207 10.79 5.10 -15.45
CA ASP A 207 12.21 4.89 -15.11
C ASP A 207 12.34 4.48 -13.64
N LEU A 208 12.90 3.30 -13.40
CA LEU A 208 13.14 2.75 -12.06
C LEU A 208 14.54 3.12 -11.51
N GLY A 209 15.26 3.99 -12.21
CA GLY A 209 16.59 4.46 -11.83
C GLY A 209 17.56 3.30 -11.65
N VAL A 210 18.23 3.26 -10.49
CA VAL A 210 19.25 2.24 -10.19
C VAL A 210 18.70 0.82 -9.99
N VAL A 211 17.38 0.65 -9.92
CA VAL A 211 16.72 -0.65 -9.74
C VAL A 211 16.35 -1.29 -11.09
N GLY A 212 16.23 -0.48 -12.15
CA GLY A 212 15.91 -0.94 -13.50
C GLY A 212 17.13 -0.89 -14.42
N ASP A 213 17.14 -1.74 -15.44
CA ASP A 213 18.13 -1.73 -16.51
C ASP A 213 17.66 -0.98 -17.76
N ARG A 214 16.37 -0.59 -17.80
CA ARG A 214 15.70 0.01 -18.96
C ARG A 214 14.65 1.03 -18.53
N VAL A 215 14.44 1.99 -19.43
CA VAL A 215 13.32 2.94 -19.39
C VAL A 215 12.25 2.45 -20.37
N TRP A 216 11.02 2.32 -19.89
CA TRP A 216 9.90 1.79 -20.66
C TRP A 216 8.88 2.89 -20.96
N ARG A 217 8.11 2.75 -22.04
CA ARG A 217 6.87 3.54 -22.18
C ARG A 217 5.75 2.83 -21.43
N ILE A 218 4.77 3.58 -20.95
CA ILE A 218 3.60 2.98 -20.28
C ILE A 218 2.89 1.98 -21.19
N ARG A 219 2.73 2.27 -22.49
CA ARG A 219 2.15 1.31 -23.47
C ARG A 219 2.80 -0.08 -23.46
N ASP A 220 4.07 -0.17 -23.09
CA ASP A 220 4.79 -1.46 -23.07
C ASP A 220 4.51 -2.24 -21.77
N LEU A 221 3.84 -1.63 -20.79
CA LEU A 221 3.66 -2.14 -19.43
C LEU A 221 2.19 -2.40 -19.04
N VAL A 222 1.23 -2.12 -19.93
CA VAL A 222 -0.21 -2.22 -19.61
C VAL A 222 -0.83 -3.61 -19.78
N SER A 223 -0.06 -4.58 -20.28
CA SER A 223 -0.52 -5.96 -20.49
C SER A 223 0.43 -6.94 -19.81
N THR A 224 -0.12 -7.92 -19.09
CA THR A 224 0.68 -8.96 -18.41
C THR A 224 1.28 -9.99 -19.38
N VAL A 225 0.91 -9.95 -20.66
CA VAL A 225 1.32 -10.92 -21.69
C VAL A 225 1.89 -10.28 -22.96
N ASP A 226 2.13 -8.96 -22.94
CA ASP A 226 2.81 -8.23 -24.01
C ASP A 226 4.00 -7.44 -23.46
N GLY A 227 4.78 -6.81 -24.34
CA GLY A 227 5.94 -6.01 -23.95
C GLY A 227 7.01 -6.88 -23.26
N PRO A 228 7.51 -6.50 -22.07
CA PRO A 228 8.46 -7.31 -21.30
C PRO A 228 7.80 -8.41 -20.46
N PHE A 229 6.46 -8.48 -20.43
CA PHE A 229 5.72 -9.34 -19.53
C PHE A 229 5.17 -10.59 -20.23
N CYS A 230 5.16 -11.70 -19.50
CA CYS A 230 4.60 -12.98 -19.95
C CYS A 230 4.16 -13.80 -18.72
N TYR A 231 3.14 -13.32 -18.02
CA TYR A 231 2.61 -13.96 -16.81
C TYR A 231 1.08 -13.85 -16.72
N THR A 232 0.50 -14.70 -15.88
CA THR A 232 -0.92 -14.68 -15.51
C THR A 232 -1.08 -15.01 -14.02
N TYR A 233 -2.29 -14.83 -13.50
CA TYR A 233 -2.66 -15.12 -12.12
C TYR A 233 -3.61 -16.31 -12.04
N GLU A 234 -3.37 -17.18 -11.05
CA GLU A 234 -4.29 -18.24 -10.61
C GLU A 234 -5.00 -17.82 -9.32
#